data_AF-A0A1M7YDA4-F1
#
_entry.id   AF-A0A1M7YDA4-F1
#
_cell.length_a   1.000
_cell.length_b   1.000
_cell.length_c   1.000
_cell.angle_alpha   90.00
_cell.angle_beta   90.00
_cell.angle_gamma   90.00
#
_symmetry.space_group_name_H-M   'P 1'
#
loop_
_entity.id
_entity.type
_entity.pdbx_description
1 polymer ?
#
loop_
_entity_poly.entity_id
_entity_poly.type
_entity_poly.pdbx_seq_one_letter_code
_entity_poly.pdbx_strand_id
1 'polypeptide(L)'
;MALINCPECNKEISDKAASCPNCGYPIAKDESDKSKSIYNFNGQQYDVSQIQWLVEQGQIIQAIKEFRVLTGAGLAEAKNAVDRMPRVSPQAVDNIEIRCPKCGSSAFDMVSRKYSLFTGFKTNKVDRVCRNCKHKF
;
A
#
# COMPACT_ATOMS: atom_id res chain seq x y z
N MET A 1 -29.19 20.76 13.58
CA MET A 1 -28.97 19.41 13.05
C MET A 1 -29.31 19.49 11.59
N ALA A 2 -28.33 19.29 10.70
CA ALA A 2 -28.62 19.21 9.28
C ALA A 2 -29.03 17.76 8.96
N LEU A 3 -30.14 17.60 8.25
CA LEU A 3 -30.46 16.32 7.63
C LEU A 3 -29.64 16.26 6.34
N ILE A 4 -28.84 15.22 6.18
CA ILE A 4 -28.12 14.92 4.94
C ILE A 4 -28.80 13.73 4.25
N ASN A 5 -28.60 13.61 2.95
CA ASN A 5 -29.05 12.44 2.21
C ASN A 5 -27.96 11.38 2.23
N CYS A 6 -28.32 10.15 2.61
CA CYS A 6 -27.41 9.02 2.54
C CYS A 6 -26.97 8.78 1.08
N PRO A 7 -25.67 8.68 0.77
CA PRO A 7 -25.22 8.51 -0.62
C PRO A 7 -25.65 7.16 -1.24
N GLU A 8 -25.91 6.14 -0.41
CA GLU A 8 -26.32 4.82 -0.90
C GLU A 8 -27.83 4.67 -1.09
N CYS A 9 -28.62 5.06 -0.08
CA CYS A 9 -30.07 4.83 -0.10
C CYS A 9 -30.90 6.10 -0.28
N ASN A 10 -30.24 7.26 -0.40
CA ASN A 10 -30.83 8.58 -0.62
C ASN A 10 -31.90 9.01 0.40
N LYS A 11 -31.99 8.32 1.55
CA LYS A 11 -32.88 8.70 2.64
C LYS A 11 -32.26 9.79 3.49
N GLU A 12 -33.11 10.64 4.06
CA GLU A 12 -32.75 11.68 5.00
C GLU A 12 -32.29 11.08 6.33
N ILE A 13 -31.11 11.48 6.75
CA ILE A 13 -30.41 10.97 7.94
C ILE A 13 -29.70 12.12 8.66
N SER A 14 -29.39 11.91 9.93
CA SER A 14 -28.65 12.90 10.72
C SER A 14 -27.21 13.03 10.23
N ASP A 15 -26.73 14.27 10.09
CA ASP A 15 -25.33 14.64 9.82
C ASP A 15 -24.32 14.06 10.83
N LYS A 16 -24.78 13.65 12.03
CA LYS A 16 -23.94 13.05 13.09
C LYS A 16 -24.05 11.53 13.20
N ALA A 17 -24.82 10.86 12.35
CA ALA A 17 -25.00 9.42 12.46
C ALA A 17 -23.69 8.67 12.12
N ALA A 18 -23.26 7.76 12.99
CA ALA A 18 -22.09 6.91 12.72
C ALA A 18 -22.31 6.05 11.46
N SER A 19 -23.52 5.54 11.29
CA SER A 19 -23.96 4.78 10.11
C SER A 19 -25.44 5.03 9.83
N CYS A 20 -25.85 4.71 8.61
CA CYS A 20 -27.20 4.95 8.12
C CYS A 20 -28.13 3.98 8.85
N PRO A 21 -29.15 4.47 9.58
CA PRO A 21 -30.10 3.58 10.25
C PRO A 21 -30.92 2.74 9.26
N ASN A 22 -30.97 3.13 7.98
CA ASN A 22 -31.76 2.44 6.97
C ASN A 22 -30.99 1.42 6.13
N CYS A 23 -29.75 1.71 5.71
CA CYS A 23 -28.97 0.80 4.86
C CYS A 23 -27.65 0.33 5.50
N GLY A 24 -27.30 0.84 6.68
CA GLY A 24 -26.05 0.52 7.36
C GLY A 24 -24.80 1.22 6.80
N TYR A 25 -24.92 2.05 5.77
CA TYR A 25 -23.76 2.76 5.19
C TYR A 25 -23.08 3.67 6.22
N PRO A 26 -21.76 3.61 6.42
CA PRO A 26 -21.06 4.47 7.39
C PRO A 26 -21.10 5.93 6.95
N ILE A 27 -21.69 6.81 7.77
CA ILE A 27 -21.82 8.26 7.50
C ILE A 27 -20.87 9.10 8.32
N ALA A 28 -20.33 8.55 9.42
CA ALA A 28 -19.14 9.10 10.04
C ALA A 28 -18.03 9.12 8.97
N LYS A 29 -17.96 10.21 8.22
CA LYS A 29 -16.73 10.64 7.60
C LYS A 29 -15.82 10.86 8.79
N ASP A 30 -14.74 10.12 8.85
CA ASP A 30 -13.59 10.48 9.66
C ASP A 30 -13.14 11.87 9.18
N GLU A 31 -13.81 12.92 9.67
CA GLU A 31 -13.37 14.28 9.47
C GLU A 31 -12.05 14.40 10.24
N SER A 32 -10.96 14.32 9.50
CA SER A 32 -9.66 14.94 9.81
C SER A 32 -8.64 14.20 10.68
N ASP A 33 -8.75 12.89 10.88
CA ASP A 33 -7.60 12.08 11.33
C ASP A 33 -7.01 11.26 10.19
N LYS A 34 -6.56 11.94 9.11
CA LYS A 34 -5.26 11.53 8.57
C LYS A 34 -4.34 11.68 9.77
N SER A 35 -3.90 10.58 10.38
CA SER A 35 -2.98 10.57 11.52
C SER A 35 -1.93 11.66 11.32
N LYS A 36 -2.13 12.83 11.94
CA LYS A 36 -1.27 13.98 11.64
C LYS A 36 0.10 13.60 12.14
N SER A 37 1.06 13.48 11.23
CA SER A 37 2.44 13.30 11.65
C SER A 37 2.93 14.65 12.13
N ILE A 38 2.89 14.83 13.45
CA ILE A 38 3.35 16.06 14.10
C ILE A 38 4.86 15.96 14.29
N TYR A 39 5.59 16.96 13.82
CA TYR A 39 7.02 17.10 14.03
C TYR A 39 7.31 18.31 14.92
N ASN A 40 8.14 18.11 15.95
CA ASN A 40 8.58 19.20 16.83
C ASN A 40 9.90 19.76 16.32
N PHE A 41 9.91 21.05 15.96
CA PHE A 41 11.13 21.77 15.58
C PHE A 41 11.24 23.06 16.40
N ASN A 42 12.35 23.26 17.09
CA ASN A 42 12.60 24.43 17.95
C ASN A 42 11.46 24.76 18.94
N GLY A 43 10.77 23.74 19.46
CA GLY A 43 9.65 23.91 20.39
C GLY A 43 8.30 24.23 19.74
N GLN A 44 8.21 24.27 18.41
CA GLN A 44 6.97 24.45 17.65
C GLN A 44 6.55 23.14 16.97
N GLN A 45 5.24 22.92 16.89
CA GLN A 45 4.62 21.76 16.25
C GLN A 45 4.26 22.09 14.80
N TYR A 46 4.72 21.25 13.89
CA TYR A 46 4.43 21.34 12.45
C TYR A 46 3.77 20.07 11.96
N ASP A 47 2.74 20.22 11.14
CA ASP A 47 2.16 19.10 10.41
C ASP A 47 3.08 18.75 9.23
N VAL A 48 3.72 17.58 9.30
CA VAL A 48 4.63 17.10 8.25
C VAL A 48 4.04 15.96 7.43
N SER A 49 2.72 15.78 7.47
CA SER A 49 2.03 14.69 6.73
C SER A 49 2.36 14.70 5.23
N GLN A 50 2.39 15.89 4.61
CA GLN A 50 2.75 16.04 3.20
C GLN A 50 4.24 15.75 2.93
N ILE A 51 5.12 16.12 3.86
CA ILE A 51 6.56 15.90 3.73
C ILE A 51 6.87 14.41 3.86
N GLN A 52 6.22 13.72 4.78
CA GLN A 52 6.35 12.28 4.92
C GLN A 52 5.95 11.54 3.64
N TRP A 53 4.84 11.93 3.01
CA TRP A 53 4.42 11.37 1.72
C TRP A 53 5.48 11.61 0.62
N LEU A 54 6.08 12.80 0.54
CA LEU A 54 7.16 13.10 -0.43
C LEU A 54 8.40 12.24 -0.19
N VAL A 55 8.71 11.94 1.08
CA VAL A 55 9.82 11.07 1.45
C VAL A 55 9.58 9.63 1.03
N GLU A 56 8.35 9.14 1.18
CA GLU A 56 7.92 7.81 0.73
C GLU A 56 7.99 7.66 -0.80
N GLN A 57 7.64 8.71 -1.55
CA GLN A 57 7.75 8.73 -3.01
C GLN A 57 9.20 8.91 -3.52
N GLY A 58 10.19 9.02 -2.62
CA GLY A 58 11.60 9.25 -2.98
C GLY A 58 11.91 10.67 -3.47
N GLN A 59 10.98 11.62 -3.35
CA GLN A 59 11.12 13.00 -3.79
C GLN A 59 11.81 13.89 -2.73
N ILE A 60 13.03 13.49 -2.32
CA ILE A 60 13.74 14.10 -1.17
C ILE A 60 14.02 15.61 -1.36
N ILE A 61 14.34 16.04 -2.58
CA ILE A 61 14.62 17.47 -2.85
C ILE A 61 13.36 18.31 -2.63
N GLN A 62 12.20 17.81 -3.04
CA GLN A 62 10.93 18.50 -2.82
C GLN A 62 10.54 18.48 -1.34
N ALA A 63 10.71 17.35 -0.65
CA ALA A 63 10.49 17.25 0.80
C ALA A 63 11.32 18.27 1.60
N ILE A 64 12.61 18.46 1.26
CA ILE A 64 13.49 19.45 1.89
C ILE A 64 13.01 20.88 1.60
N LYS A 65 12.55 21.16 0.36
CA LYS A 65 12.02 22.49 0.02
C LYS A 65 10.78 22.82 0.85
N GLU A 66 9.82 21.90 0.89
CA GLU A 66 8.59 22.06 1.68
C GLU A 66 8.91 22.21 3.17
N PHE A 67 9.80 21.38 3.72
CA PHE A 67 10.23 21.49 5.13
C PHE A 67 10.80 22.88 5.45
N ARG A 68 11.60 23.45 4.55
CA ARG A 68 12.18 24.79 4.72
C ARG A 68 11.12 25.90 4.66
N VAL A 69 10.16 25.79 3.75
CA VAL A 69 9.06 26.78 3.65
C VAL A 69 8.18 26.74 4.91
N LEU A 70 7.93 25.55 5.46
CA LEU A 70 7.12 25.39 6.66
C LEU A 70 7.84 25.83 7.94
N THR A 71 9.10 25.43 8.13
CA THR A 71 9.83 25.61 9.40
C THR A 71 10.79 26.79 9.41
N GLY A 72 11.14 27.35 8.24
CA GLY A 72 12.19 28.36 8.10
C GLY A 72 13.62 27.84 8.34
N ALA A 73 13.82 26.52 8.47
CA ALA A 73 15.11 25.93 8.79
C ALA A 73 16.18 26.11 7.71
N GLY A 74 17.45 26.04 8.12
CA GLY A 74 18.60 26.04 7.22
C GLY A 74 18.63 24.78 6.34
N LEU A 75 19.37 24.83 5.21
CA LEU A 75 19.45 23.69 4.29
C LEU A 75 19.98 22.41 4.96
N ALA A 76 21.00 22.55 5.81
CA ALA A 76 21.60 21.43 6.53
C ALA A 76 20.64 20.81 7.55
N GLU A 77 19.88 21.65 8.28
CA GLU A 77 18.90 21.23 9.27
C GLU A 77 17.71 20.53 8.62
N ALA A 78 17.18 21.11 7.54
CA ALA A 78 16.09 20.53 6.78
C ALA A 78 16.46 19.18 6.17
N LYS A 79 17.69 19.06 5.63
CA LYS A 79 18.20 17.78 5.13
C LYS A 79 18.27 16.74 6.25
N ASN A 80 18.82 17.11 7.41
CA ASN A 80 18.96 16.21 8.55
C ASN A 80 17.59 15.76 9.09
N ALA A 81 16.63 16.66 9.18
CA ALA A 81 15.25 16.34 9.60
C ALA A 81 14.59 15.35 8.64
N VAL A 82 14.68 15.58 7.34
CA VAL A 82 14.11 14.71 6.30
C VAL A 82 14.83 13.35 6.22
N ASP A 83 16.15 13.31 6.41
CA ASP A 83 16.91 12.05 6.40
C ASP A 83 16.62 11.15 7.61
N ARG A 84 16.20 11.74 8.74
CA ARG A 84 15.77 11.00 9.95
C ARG A 84 14.36 10.42 9.82
N MET A 85 13.56 10.90 8.87
CA MET A 85 12.22 10.36 8.66
C MET A 85 12.34 8.92 8.12
N PRO A 86 11.55 7.98 8.65
CA PRO A 86 11.57 6.62 8.14
C PRO A 86 11.15 6.64 6.68
N ARG A 87 12.08 6.27 5.79
CA ARG A 87 11.71 5.90 4.43
C ARG A 87 11.13 4.51 4.56
N VAL A 88 9.90 4.30 4.09
CA VAL A 88 9.47 2.95 3.74
C VAL A 88 10.43 2.55 2.62
N SER A 89 11.51 1.86 2.99
CA SER A 89 12.36 1.22 2.02
C SER A 89 11.42 0.34 1.19
N PRO A 90 11.60 0.23 -0.14
CA PRO A 90 10.92 -0.80 -0.90
C PRO A 90 11.50 -2.15 -0.43
N GLN A 91 11.16 -2.56 0.78
CA GLN A 91 11.59 -3.78 1.41
C GLN A 91 10.37 -4.66 1.58
N ALA A 92 10.50 -5.83 0.95
CA ALA A 92 9.56 -6.93 0.85
C ALA A 92 8.30 -6.58 0.07
N VAL A 93 8.42 -6.55 -1.26
CA VAL A 93 7.37 -7.23 -2.05
C VAL A 93 7.34 -8.64 -1.47
N ASP A 94 6.26 -9.00 -0.80
CA ASP A 94 6.11 -10.27 -0.12
C ASP A 94 6.62 -11.38 -1.03
N ASN A 95 7.43 -12.30 -0.50
CA ASN A 95 7.75 -13.52 -1.20
C ASN A 95 6.41 -14.16 -1.60
N ILE A 96 5.99 -14.00 -2.86
CA ILE A 96 4.79 -14.66 -3.38
C ILE A 96 5.20 -16.12 -3.46
N GLU A 97 4.99 -16.84 -2.36
CA GLU A 97 5.22 -18.27 -2.28
C GLU A 97 4.27 -18.94 -3.27
N ILE A 98 4.83 -19.37 -4.40
CA ILE A 98 4.07 -20.07 -5.44
C ILE A 98 3.63 -21.41 -4.86
N ARG A 99 2.32 -21.55 -4.63
CA ARG A 99 1.70 -22.75 -4.06
C ARG A 99 0.99 -23.54 -5.14
N CYS A 100 1.00 -24.86 -5.00
CA CYS A 100 0.24 -25.72 -5.90
C CYS A 100 -1.27 -25.41 -5.77
N PRO A 101 -2.00 -25.16 -6.88
CA PRO A 101 -3.43 -24.85 -6.84
C PRO A 101 -4.31 -26.01 -6.33
N LYS A 102 -3.77 -27.24 -6.32
CA LYS A 102 -4.52 -28.44 -5.90
C LYS A 102 -4.34 -28.79 -4.43
N CYS A 103 -3.16 -28.58 -3.85
CA CYS A 103 -2.86 -29.02 -2.47
C CYS A 103 -2.13 -27.97 -1.62
N GLY A 104 -1.83 -26.79 -2.15
CA GLY A 104 -1.21 -25.70 -1.41
C GLY A 104 0.28 -25.89 -1.06
N SER A 105 0.92 -27.00 -1.45
CA SER A 105 2.34 -27.24 -1.17
C SER A 105 3.24 -26.27 -1.95
N SER A 106 4.32 -25.80 -1.31
CA SER A 106 5.38 -25.00 -1.95
C SER A 106 6.46 -25.84 -2.65
N ALA A 107 6.43 -27.17 -2.54
CA ALA A 107 7.40 -28.07 -3.15
C ALA A 107 6.96 -28.53 -4.56
N PHE A 108 7.66 -28.06 -5.58
CA PHE A 108 7.45 -28.46 -6.99
C PHE A 108 8.79 -28.73 -7.70
N ASP A 109 8.77 -29.65 -8.65
CA ASP A 109 9.89 -29.96 -9.54
C ASP A 109 9.64 -29.37 -10.92
N MET A 110 10.71 -28.95 -11.58
CA MET A 110 10.70 -28.51 -12.96
C MET A 110 10.97 -29.70 -13.87
N VAL A 111 10.00 -30.08 -14.69
CA VAL A 111 10.13 -31.22 -15.61
C VAL A 111 10.00 -30.73 -17.04
N SER A 112 10.98 -31.07 -17.88
CA SER A 112 10.92 -30.79 -19.31
C SER A 112 9.75 -31.53 -19.95
N ARG A 113 8.98 -30.86 -20.81
CA ARG A 113 7.94 -31.55 -21.59
C ARG A 113 8.62 -32.52 -22.54
N LYS A 114 8.20 -33.79 -22.49
CA LYS A 114 8.68 -34.81 -23.41
C LYS A 114 8.34 -34.40 -24.85
N TYR A 115 9.27 -34.67 -25.76
CA TYR A 115 9.09 -34.44 -27.19
C TYR A 115 7.82 -35.15 -27.68
N SER A 116 6.89 -34.40 -28.28
CA SER A 116 5.72 -34.96 -28.92
C SER A 116 6.08 -35.30 -30.36
N LEU A 117 6.18 -36.61 -30.67
CA LEU A 117 6.46 -37.11 -32.01
C LEU A 117 5.44 -36.62 -33.06
N PHE A 118 4.20 -36.33 -32.63
CA PHE A 118 3.10 -35.97 -33.51
C PHE A 118 3.09 -34.47 -33.89
N THR A 119 3.72 -33.61 -33.10
CA THR A 119 3.67 -32.15 -33.32
C THR A 119 5.00 -31.53 -33.74
N GLY A 120 6.06 -32.32 -33.99
CA GLY A 120 7.29 -31.91 -34.68
C GLY A 120 8.12 -30.75 -34.10
N PHE A 121 7.64 -30.05 -33.07
CA PHE A 121 8.29 -28.88 -32.48
C PHE A 121 8.91 -29.24 -31.13
N LYS A 122 10.24 -29.09 -31.04
CA LYS A 122 11.00 -29.16 -29.79
C LYS A 122 10.71 -27.91 -28.96
N THR A 123 9.60 -27.89 -28.22
CA THR A 123 9.30 -26.74 -27.35
C THR A 123 10.17 -26.81 -26.10
N ASN A 124 10.98 -25.77 -25.80
CA ASN A 124 11.75 -25.64 -24.56
C ASN A 124 10.85 -25.32 -23.34
N LYS A 125 9.62 -25.87 -23.31
CA LYS A 125 8.64 -25.64 -22.26
C LYS A 125 8.90 -26.61 -21.10
N VAL A 126 8.90 -26.05 -19.90
CA VAL A 126 9.07 -26.77 -18.63
C VAL A 126 7.78 -26.59 -17.84
N ASP A 127 7.24 -27.70 -17.32
CA ASP A 127 6.07 -27.67 -16.43
C ASP A 127 6.52 -27.77 -14.97
N ARG A 128 5.80 -27.11 -14.06
CA ARG A 128 5.99 -27.31 -12.62
C ARG A 128 5.11 -28.46 -12.19
N VAL A 129 5.71 -29.48 -11.61
CA VAL A 129 5.00 -30.64 -11.09
C VAL A 129 5.10 -30.62 -9.57
N CYS A 130 3.96 -30.53 -8.90
CA CYS A 130 3.91 -30.59 -7.45
C CYS A 130 4.45 -31.94 -6.94
N ARG A 131 5.38 -31.93 -5.96
CA ARG A 131 5.92 -33.16 -5.36
C ARG A 131 4.88 -33.96 -4.58
N ASN A 132 3.91 -33.26 -3.96
CA ASN A 132 2.90 -33.88 -3.11
C ASN A 132 1.73 -34.48 -3.91
N CYS A 133 1.08 -33.69 -4.78
CA CYS A 133 -0.12 -34.13 -5.50
C CYS A 133 0.10 -34.49 -6.99
N LYS A 134 1.33 -34.36 -7.50
CA LYS A 134 1.72 -34.60 -8.91
C LYS A 134 0.96 -33.77 -9.95
N HIS A 135 0.24 -32.74 -9.52
CA HIS A 135 -0.44 -31.81 -10.42
C HIS A 135 0.57 -30.97 -11.18
N LYS A 136 0.34 -30.78 -12.48
CA LYS A 136 1.19 -30.01 -13.39
C LYS A 136 0.56 -28.65 -13.64
N PHE A 137 1.32 -27.57 -13.47
CA PHE A 137 0.88 -26.19 -13.66
C PHE A 137 2.03 -25.30 -14.16
#